data_AF-A0A1I7NL37-F1
#
_entry.id   AF-A0A1I7NL37-F1
#
_cell.length_a   1.000
_cell.length_b   1.000
_cell.length_c   1.000
_cell.angle_alpha   90.00
_cell.angle_beta   90.00
_cell.angle_gamma   90.00
#
_symmetry.space_group_name_H-M   'P 1'
#
loop_
_entity.id
_entity.type
_entity.pdbx_description
1 polymer ?
#
loop_
_entity_poly.entity_id
_entity_poly.type
_entity_poly.pdbx_seq_one_letter_code
_entity_poly.pdbx_strand_id
1 'polypeptide(L)'
;MMAYRSLRAFVERLEQARELVRIRTYVNPRLEIAEITDRMCKSPGGGKALLFENTGYDFPVLINAMGSYRRMCMALGVDNLDDIGREMESLFKELALPKGSLIEKLTLLPTLGKLASWMPVSRKGRGACQEVVMEEPDLHRLPILTCWPKDGGPFITLPIIHTKDPDTGIRNVGMYRMQVFTKDMTGMHWHKHKVSARHYQAYKAKGLKMPVAVALGGDPVYTYAATAPLPDNVDEYMLAGFIRKKRVELVKCLTQDIEVPADVDIVIEGYVDPAEDPIWEGPFGDHTGYYSLPDWYPRFHVTCITHRKNAIYPATIVGIPPQEDAWIGKATERIFIVPIKMTLLPEVEDMDMPIEGVFHNLTIVKIRKQFPGHAQKVMNAMWGAGQMMFNKMLIIVDEEVDIHDYETLARHAFAHIRPERDIYFSQGPMDVLDHACSKPGIGGKMCIDATRKWEEEIDIETHETCQPDALPELHQLQQRFPEIRDVNVSLLHRQIPCVLIAIRKNRKGHIAELHAACAQIFAQAGVKMILYAEHTVDVQDLAVALWRISNNLDPRRDHYMAAGIIGLDGTIKTREFDGFQRDWPNIIVSDLQTIQAVDAKWESLGIGPFIPSPSLRFRDQLYGEEAVAHPS
;
A
#
# COMPACT_ATOMS: atom_id res chain seq x y z
N MET A 1 7.40 24.74 -8.22
CA MET A 1 6.54 25.50 -7.28
C MET A 1 7.25 25.60 -5.92
N MET A 2 6.94 26.56 -5.04
CA MET A 2 7.63 26.71 -3.74
C MET A 2 7.15 25.70 -2.70
N ALA A 3 8.05 25.23 -1.83
CA ALA A 3 7.75 24.41 -0.66
C ALA A 3 6.68 25.01 0.27
N TYR A 4 5.79 24.17 0.81
CA TYR A 4 4.77 24.60 1.76
C TYR A 4 5.38 24.91 3.12
N ARG A 5 4.89 25.96 3.79
CA ARG A 5 5.39 26.39 5.12
C ARG A 5 4.59 25.82 6.29
N SER A 6 3.52 25.07 6.00
CA SER A 6 2.59 24.48 6.96
C SER A 6 1.56 23.61 6.22
N LEU A 7 0.86 22.74 6.95
CA LEU A 7 -0.29 22.01 6.41
C LEU A 7 -1.42 22.95 6.00
N ARG A 8 -1.60 24.05 6.74
CA ARG A 8 -2.56 25.12 6.40
C ARG A 8 -2.29 25.74 5.03
N ALA A 9 -1.03 25.99 4.68
CA ALA A 9 -0.67 26.51 3.37
C ALA A 9 -1.03 25.51 2.25
N PHE A 10 -0.94 24.20 2.51
CA PHE A 10 -1.38 23.18 1.57
C PHE A 10 -2.92 23.13 1.45
N VAL A 11 -3.65 23.26 2.57
CA VAL A 11 -5.12 23.40 2.56
C VAL A 11 -5.57 24.58 1.72
N GLU A 12 -4.96 25.75 1.91
CA GLU A 12 -5.25 26.95 1.11
C GLU A 12 -4.98 26.71 -0.38
N ARG A 13 -3.90 25.99 -0.71
CA ARG A 13 -3.57 25.64 -2.10
C ARG A 13 -4.59 24.69 -2.72
N LEU A 14 -5.06 23.69 -1.96
CA LEU A 14 -6.13 22.77 -2.39
C LEU A 14 -7.45 23.52 -2.61
N GLU A 15 -7.81 24.42 -1.70
CA GLU A 15 -9.01 25.25 -1.79
C GLU A 15 -8.98 26.16 -3.04
N GLN A 16 -7.85 26.83 -3.29
CA GLN A 16 -7.63 27.62 -4.51
C GLN A 16 -7.75 26.78 -5.79
N ALA A 17 -7.31 25.52 -5.76
CA ALA A 17 -7.42 24.59 -6.87
C ALA A 17 -8.81 23.93 -7.01
N ARG A 18 -9.74 24.21 -6.08
CA ARG A 18 -11.06 23.57 -5.95
C ARG A 18 -10.99 22.06 -5.68
N GLU A 19 -9.88 21.62 -5.08
CA GLU A 19 -9.57 20.24 -4.71
C GLU A 19 -9.94 19.90 -3.25
N LEU A 20 -10.52 20.85 -2.51
CA LEU A 20 -10.90 20.68 -1.10
C LEU A 20 -12.32 21.20 -0.84
N VAL A 21 -13.03 20.55 0.09
CA VAL A 21 -14.30 21.03 0.66
C VAL A 21 -14.15 21.17 2.18
N ARG A 22 -14.69 22.26 2.72
CA ARG A 22 -14.79 22.50 4.17
C ARG A 22 -16.15 22.03 4.67
N ILE A 23 -16.15 21.24 5.73
CA ILE A 23 -17.35 20.70 6.37
C ILE A 23 -17.47 21.33 7.76
N ARG A 24 -18.48 22.18 7.95
CA ARG A 24 -18.75 22.88 9.22
C ARG A 24 -19.74 22.13 10.12
N THR A 25 -20.56 21.29 9.50
CA THR A 25 -21.47 20.40 10.20
C THR A 25 -20.69 19.48 11.11
N TYR A 26 -21.21 19.22 12.30
CA TYR A 26 -20.60 18.29 13.24
C TYR A 26 -20.52 16.88 12.63
N VAL A 27 -19.33 16.29 12.64
CA VAL A 27 -19.09 14.91 12.22
C VAL A 27 -18.23 14.21 13.25
N ASN A 28 -18.65 13.03 13.67
CA ASN A 28 -17.97 12.28 14.71
C ASN A 28 -16.68 11.62 14.17
N PRO A 29 -15.49 11.82 14.79
CA PRO A 29 -14.26 11.12 14.43
C PRO A 29 -14.34 9.60 14.57
N ARG A 30 -15.28 9.10 15.39
CA ARG A 30 -15.61 7.69 15.45
C ARG A 30 -16.55 7.33 14.29
N LEU A 31 -16.02 6.60 13.32
CA LEU A 31 -16.70 5.97 12.17
C LEU A 31 -17.27 6.93 11.12
N GLU A 32 -17.90 8.05 11.50
CA GLU A 32 -18.59 8.91 10.52
C GLU A 32 -17.62 9.63 9.55
N ILE A 33 -16.51 10.19 10.05
CA ILE A 33 -15.48 10.81 9.18
C ILE A 33 -14.95 9.78 8.18
N ALA A 34 -14.69 8.55 8.64
CA ALA A 34 -14.19 7.47 7.81
C ALA A 34 -15.20 7.05 6.74
N GLU A 35 -16.47 6.86 7.10
CA GLU A 35 -17.53 6.52 6.15
C GLU A 35 -17.72 7.61 5.08
N ILE A 36 -17.73 8.90 5.46
CA ILE A 36 -17.81 10.01 4.48
C ILE A 36 -16.59 10.01 3.55
N THR A 37 -15.41 9.79 4.12
CA THR A 37 -14.15 9.75 3.39
C THR A 37 -14.11 8.56 2.42
N ASP A 38 -14.61 7.38 2.82
CA ASP A 38 -14.64 6.18 1.97
C ASP A 38 -15.44 6.42 0.69
N ARG A 39 -16.61 7.06 0.80
CA ARG A 39 -17.43 7.47 -0.34
C ARG A 39 -16.69 8.46 -1.23
N MET A 40 -15.96 9.39 -0.63
CA MET A 40 -15.21 10.42 -1.35
C MET A 40 -14.00 9.82 -2.10
N CYS A 41 -13.22 8.94 -1.46
CA CYS A 41 -12.06 8.27 -2.06
C CYS A 41 -12.44 7.42 -3.27
N LYS A 42 -13.61 6.77 -3.23
CA LYS A 42 -14.11 5.93 -4.33
C LYS A 42 -14.91 6.70 -5.38
N SER A 43 -15.03 8.02 -5.24
CA SER A 43 -15.58 8.88 -6.28
C SER A 43 -14.60 9.01 -7.45
N PRO A 44 -15.08 9.31 -8.68
CA PRO A 44 -14.22 9.51 -9.84
C PRO A 44 -13.05 10.47 -9.55
N GLY A 45 -11.83 10.05 -9.90
CA GLY A 45 -10.62 10.82 -9.64
C GLY A 45 -10.23 10.97 -8.16
N GLY A 46 -10.75 10.13 -7.27
CA GLY A 46 -10.46 10.18 -5.83
C GLY A 46 -11.25 11.24 -5.05
N GLY A 47 -12.29 11.80 -5.66
CA GLY A 47 -13.11 12.86 -5.05
C GLY A 47 -12.30 14.09 -4.67
N LYS A 48 -12.65 14.75 -3.55
CA LYS A 48 -11.97 15.94 -3.02
C LYS A 48 -11.34 15.66 -1.66
N ALA A 49 -10.33 16.43 -1.30
CA ALA A 49 -9.87 16.51 0.09
C ALA A 49 -10.98 17.10 0.99
N LEU A 50 -11.03 16.66 2.23
CA LEU A 50 -12.05 17.07 3.20
C LEU A 50 -11.39 17.74 4.40
N LEU A 51 -11.87 18.92 4.76
CA LEU A 51 -11.49 19.59 6.00
C LEU A 51 -12.72 19.66 6.92
N PHE A 52 -12.75 18.81 7.94
CA PHE A 52 -13.79 18.83 8.96
C PHE A 52 -13.43 19.86 10.03
N GLU A 53 -14.20 20.96 10.08
CA GLU A 53 -13.96 22.08 10.99
C GLU A 53 -14.64 21.89 12.35
N ASN A 54 -15.61 20.97 12.44
CA ASN A 54 -16.35 20.68 13.66
C ASN A 54 -16.40 19.18 13.93
N THR A 55 -15.45 18.70 14.73
CA THR A 55 -15.33 17.29 15.12
C THR A 55 -15.68 17.06 16.60
N GLY A 56 -16.01 18.14 17.33
CA GLY A 56 -16.11 18.13 18.79
C GLY A 56 -14.78 18.33 19.52
N TYR A 57 -13.68 18.56 18.78
CA TYR A 57 -12.33 18.80 19.30
C TYR A 57 -11.82 20.19 18.88
N ASP A 58 -10.75 20.65 19.54
CA ASP A 58 -10.10 21.95 19.27
C ASP A 58 -9.38 22.01 17.90
N PHE A 59 -9.18 20.85 17.26
CA PHE A 59 -8.42 20.73 16.02
C PHE A 59 -9.32 20.31 14.85
N PRO A 60 -9.29 21.03 13.71
CA PRO A 60 -9.90 20.55 12.48
C PRO A 60 -9.15 19.33 11.93
N VAL A 61 -9.86 18.43 11.26
CA VAL A 61 -9.29 17.21 10.66
C VAL A 61 -9.20 17.39 9.15
N LEU A 62 -7.99 17.26 8.60
CA LEU A 62 -7.75 17.19 7.15
C LEU A 62 -7.54 15.73 6.75
N ILE A 63 -8.32 15.27 5.76
CA ILE A 63 -8.25 13.90 5.26
C ILE A 63 -8.45 13.84 3.75
N ASN A 64 -7.96 12.77 3.11
CA ASN A 64 -7.98 12.60 1.64
C ASN A 64 -7.21 13.70 0.89
N ALA A 65 -6.22 14.30 1.57
CA ALA A 65 -5.44 15.43 1.10
C ALA A 65 -4.50 15.09 -0.06
N MET A 66 -4.08 13.82 -0.15
CA MET A 66 -3.24 13.23 -1.19
C MET A 66 -3.99 12.19 -2.02
N GLY A 67 -5.31 12.00 -1.81
CA GLY A 67 -6.03 10.87 -2.41
C GLY A 67 -6.52 11.09 -3.84
N SER A 68 -5.70 11.72 -4.68
CA SER A 68 -5.84 11.69 -6.13
C SER A 68 -4.48 11.93 -6.78
N TYR A 69 -4.29 11.48 -8.03
CA TYR A 69 -3.06 11.75 -8.77
C TYR A 69 -2.73 13.25 -8.78
N ARG A 70 -3.75 14.09 -9.04
CA ARG A 70 -3.59 15.55 -9.06
C ARG A 70 -3.18 16.11 -7.71
N ARG A 71 -3.83 15.69 -6.61
CA ARG A 71 -3.47 16.17 -5.26
C ARG A 71 -2.10 15.66 -4.81
N MET A 72 -1.71 14.46 -5.24
CA MET A 72 -0.36 13.93 -5.01
C MET A 72 0.69 14.77 -5.74
N CYS A 73 0.48 15.10 -7.02
CA CYS A 73 1.32 16.05 -7.77
C CYS A 73 1.41 17.42 -7.07
N MET A 74 0.29 17.95 -6.59
CA MET A 74 0.26 19.20 -5.82
C MET A 74 1.04 19.12 -4.51
N ALA A 75 0.95 18.00 -3.78
CA ALA A 75 1.68 17.75 -2.55
C ALA A 75 3.20 17.72 -2.81
N LEU A 76 3.64 17.06 -3.88
CA LEU A 76 5.05 16.95 -4.25
C LEU A 76 5.59 18.15 -5.05
N GLY A 77 4.73 19.08 -5.45
CA GLY A 77 5.11 20.30 -6.16
C GLY A 77 5.51 20.11 -7.62
N VAL A 78 4.98 19.06 -8.27
CA VAL A 78 5.24 18.67 -9.67
C VAL A 78 3.96 18.60 -10.49
N ASP A 79 4.08 18.58 -11.81
CA ASP A 79 2.93 18.43 -12.72
C ASP A 79 2.67 16.95 -13.05
N ASN A 80 3.73 16.13 -13.09
CA ASN A 80 3.66 14.68 -13.24
C ASN A 80 4.60 14.01 -12.23
N LEU A 81 4.18 12.87 -11.66
CA LEU A 81 4.99 12.11 -10.69
C LEU A 81 6.33 11.64 -11.29
N ASP A 82 6.38 11.37 -12.59
CA ASP A 82 7.61 11.01 -13.32
C ASP A 82 8.66 12.11 -13.31
N ASP A 83 8.28 13.38 -13.12
CA ASP A 83 9.21 14.51 -13.18
C ASP A 83 10.29 14.38 -12.08
N ILE A 84 9.92 13.83 -10.93
CA ILE A 84 10.84 13.57 -9.81
C ILE A 84 11.84 12.49 -10.20
N GLY A 85 11.37 11.41 -10.82
CA GLY A 85 12.22 10.33 -11.34
C GLY A 85 13.19 10.84 -12.41
N ARG A 86 12.71 11.62 -13.39
CA ARG A 86 13.54 12.22 -14.45
C ARG A 86 14.60 13.15 -13.89
N GLU A 87 14.26 13.97 -12.90
CA GLU A 87 15.25 14.85 -12.26
C GLU A 87 16.28 14.04 -11.48
N MET A 88 15.87 12.97 -10.79
CA MET A 88 16.79 12.06 -10.09
C MET A 88 17.73 11.36 -11.08
N GLU A 89 17.22 10.89 -12.22
CA GLU A 89 18.02 10.28 -13.28
C GLU A 89 19.04 11.27 -13.86
N SER A 90 18.61 12.51 -14.11
CA SER A 90 19.49 13.58 -14.59
C SER A 90 20.63 13.86 -13.60
N LEU A 91 20.31 13.99 -12.32
CA LEU A 91 21.30 14.21 -11.27
C LEU A 91 22.27 13.03 -11.15
N PHE A 92 21.76 11.80 -11.20
CA PHE A 92 22.58 10.60 -11.13
C PHE A 92 23.56 10.52 -12.32
N LYS A 93 23.07 10.73 -13.54
CA LYS A 93 23.92 10.75 -14.75
C LYS A 93 25.00 11.82 -14.67
N GLU A 94 24.64 13.03 -14.22
CA GLU A 94 25.59 14.13 -14.08
C GLU A 94 26.72 13.80 -13.08
N LEU A 95 26.38 13.12 -11.97
CA LEU A 95 27.32 12.72 -10.92
C LEU A 95 28.13 11.47 -11.26
N ALA A 96 27.57 10.54 -12.04
CA ALA A 96 28.19 9.26 -12.37
C ALA A 96 29.14 9.32 -13.58
N LEU A 97 29.02 10.34 -14.44
CA LEU A 97 29.88 10.48 -15.63
C LEU A 97 31.37 10.58 -15.22
N PRO A 98 32.27 9.76 -15.80
CA PRO A 98 33.70 9.87 -15.55
C PRO A 98 34.21 11.22 -16.05
N LYS A 99 34.68 12.08 -15.15
CA LYS A 99 35.24 13.39 -15.48
C LYS A 99 36.76 13.35 -15.37
N GLY A 100 37.43 13.40 -16.51
CA GLY A 100 38.88 13.20 -16.64
C GLY A 100 39.69 14.46 -16.32
N SER A 101 39.12 15.64 -16.55
CA SER A 101 39.81 16.92 -16.36
C SER A 101 39.36 17.69 -15.11
N LEU A 102 40.25 18.53 -14.55
CA LEU A 102 39.92 19.39 -13.41
C LEU A 102 38.82 20.41 -13.76
N ILE A 103 38.78 20.89 -15.00
CA ILE A 103 37.75 21.82 -15.49
C ILE A 103 36.38 21.13 -15.52
N GLU A 104 36.30 19.87 -15.97
CA GLU A 104 35.08 19.09 -15.92
C GLU A 104 34.60 18.86 -14.48
N LYS A 105 35.50 18.64 -13.52
CA LYS A 105 35.12 18.54 -12.09
C LYS A 105 34.52 19.84 -11.55
N LEU A 106 34.99 21.01 -11.99
CA LEU A 106 34.43 22.31 -11.60
C LEU A 106 32.97 22.49 -12.08
N THR A 107 32.57 21.82 -13.17
CA THR A 107 31.17 21.87 -13.65
C THR A 107 30.17 21.25 -12.67
N LEU A 108 30.61 20.43 -11.70
CA LEU A 108 29.75 19.84 -10.67
C LEU A 108 29.46 20.78 -9.49
N LEU A 109 30.25 21.85 -9.31
CA LEU A 109 30.11 22.72 -8.14
C LEU A 109 28.70 23.33 -8.00
N PRO A 110 28.03 23.80 -9.08
CA PRO A 110 26.65 24.28 -8.97
C PRO A 110 25.69 23.19 -8.51
N THR A 111 25.82 21.98 -9.05
CA THR A 111 24.97 20.82 -8.72
C THR A 111 25.18 20.37 -7.28
N LEU A 112 26.43 20.31 -6.81
CA LEU A 112 26.76 20.04 -5.41
C LEU A 112 26.24 21.13 -4.48
N GLY A 113 26.35 22.40 -4.87
CA GLY A 113 25.76 23.52 -4.12
C GLY A 113 24.24 23.44 -4.02
N LYS A 114 23.58 23.04 -5.12
CA LYS A 114 22.13 22.79 -5.18
C LYS A 114 21.73 21.66 -4.23
N LEU A 115 22.42 20.52 -4.27
CA LEU A 115 22.20 19.38 -3.37
C LEU A 115 22.42 19.77 -1.90
N ALA A 116 23.52 20.47 -1.59
CA ALA A 116 23.82 20.97 -0.25
C ALA A 116 22.73 21.92 0.27
N SER A 117 22.09 22.69 -0.62
CA SER A 117 21.00 23.60 -0.24
C SER A 117 19.71 22.89 0.21
N TRP A 118 19.57 21.61 -0.13
CA TRP A 118 18.44 20.74 0.19
C TRP A 118 18.67 19.86 1.41
N MET A 119 19.92 19.74 1.87
CA MET A 119 20.25 18.96 3.07
C MET A 119 19.52 19.52 4.30
N PRO A 120 18.94 18.65 5.15
CA PRO A 120 18.27 19.09 6.36
C PRO A 120 19.24 19.78 7.31
N VAL A 121 18.73 20.75 8.07
CA VAL A 121 19.55 21.52 9.04
C VAL A 121 18.85 21.59 10.39
N SER A 122 19.59 21.32 11.47
CA SER A 122 19.11 21.56 12.82
C SER A 122 19.32 23.03 13.20
N ARG A 123 18.25 23.72 13.56
CA ARG A 123 18.26 25.12 14.00
C ARG A 123 18.24 25.22 15.52
N LYS A 124 18.91 26.24 16.08
CA LYS A 124 18.79 26.61 17.49
C LYS A 124 17.48 27.34 17.78
N GLY A 125 16.85 27.04 18.90
CA GLY A 125 15.60 27.69 19.35
C GLY A 125 14.35 26.84 19.09
N ARG A 126 13.18 27.46 19.24
CA ARG A 126 11.87 26.78 19.12
C ARG A 126 11.31 26.86 17.70
N GLY A 127 10.59 25.81 17.29
CA GLY A 127 9.82 25.76 16.06
C GLY A 127 8.39 26.27 16.23
N ALA A 128 7.66 26.44 15.11
CA ALA A 128 6.23 26.73 15.14
C ALA A 128 5.42 25.59 15.77
N CYS A 129 5.91 24.36 15.66
CA CYS A 129 5.35 23.19 16.34
C CYS A 129 5.41 23.25 17.88
N GLN A 130 6.14 24.21 18.48
CA GLN A 130 6.35 24.33 19.91
C GLN A 130 5.73 25.60 20.52
N GLU A 131 4.78 26.23 19.82
CA GLU A 131 4.09 27.44 20.30
C GLU A 131 3.20 27.18 21.53
N VAL A 132 2.58 26.00 21.59
CA VAL A 132 1.77 25.52 22.70
C VAL A 132 2.38 24.22 23.22
N VAL A 133 2.50 24.10 24.54
CA VAL A 133 3.06 22.92 25.23
C VAL A 133 2.02 22.35 26.16
N MET A 134 1.81 21.05 26.06
CA MET A 134 1.00 20.24 26.96
C MET A 134 1.94 19.31 27.72
N GLU A 135 2.43 19.78 28.87
CA GLU A 135 3.37 19.06 29.74
C GLU A 135 2.73 17.85 30.42
N GLU A 136 1.42 17.91 30.68
CA GLU A 136 0.60 16.76 31.05
C GLU A 136 -0.09 16.24 29.79
N PRO A 137 0.52 15.30 29.04
CA PRO A 137 0.00 14.89 27.74
C PRO A 137 -1.39 14.25 27.87
N ASP A 138 -2.27 14.63 26.94
CA ASP A 138 -3.59 14.05 26.80
C ASP A 138 -3.96 13.85 25.32
N LEU A 139 -3.73 12.64 24.83
CA LEU A 139 -4.09 12.17 23.50
C LEU A 139 -5.59 12.23 23.24
N HIS A 140 -6.44 12.17 24.29
CA HIS A 140 -7.89 12.28 24.13
C HIS A 140 -8.34 13.70 23.79
N ARG A 141 -7.42 14.68 23.74
CA ARG A 141 -7.70 16.03 23.21
C ARG A 141 -7.52 16.14 21.70
N LEU A 142 -6.95 15.13 21.06
CA LEU A 142 -6.78 15.08 19.61
C LEU A 142 -8.00 14.37 18.96
N PRO A 143 -8.45 14.81 17.78
CA PRO A 143 -9.56 14.17 17.06
C PRO A 143 -9.07 12.89 16.36
N ILE A 144 -8.62 11.90 17.12
CA ILE A 144 -8.07 10.64 16.61
C ILE A 144 -9.23 9.76 16.12
N LEU A 145 -9.09 9.17 14.92
CA LEU A 145 -10.17 8.47 14.25
C LEU A 145 -10.26 7.02 14.73
N THR A 146 -11.48 6.51 14.87
CA THR A 146 -11.77 5.07 14.76
C THR A 146 -12.39 4.86 13.39
N CYS A 147 -11.74 4.11 12.52
CA CYS A 147 -12.08 4.11 11.09
C CYS A 147 -13.16 3.07 10.78
N TRP A 148 -13.01 1.86 11.33
CA TRP A 148 -13.86 0.72 11.02
C TRP A 148 -14.55 0.16 12.27
N PRO A 149 -15.72 -0.48 12.14
CA PRO A 149 -16.54 -0.89 13.28
C PRO A 149 -15.84 -1.84 14.26
N LYS A 150 -14.89 -2.65 13.78
CA LYS A 150 -14.15 -3.64 14.58
C LYS A 150 -12.68 -3.25 14.80
N ASP A 151 -12.30 -2.00 14.54
CA ASP A 151 -11.02 -1.48 15.01
C ASP A 151 -10.94 -1.58 16.54
N GLY A 152 -9.78 -1.96 17.06
CA GLY A 152 -9.54 -2.13 18.50
C GLY A 152 -9.60 -0.82 19.30
N GLY A 153 -9.66 0.33 18.62
CA GLY A 153 -9.70 1.65 19.23
C GLY A 153 -9.45 2.78 18.23
N PRO A 154 -9.17 4.00 18.70
CA PRO A 154 -8.73 5.10 17.85
C PRO A 154 -7.25 4.96 17.45
N PHE A 155 -6.94 5.33 16.21
CA PHE A 155 -5.62 5.19 15.61
C PHE A 155 -5.09 6.50 15.04
N ILE A 156 -3.82 6.81 15.32
CA ILE A 156 -3.08 7.84 14.59
C ILE A 156 -2.61 7.22 13.27
N THR A 157 -3.11 7.71 12.14
CA THR A 157 -2.95 7.05 10.82
C THR A 157 -1.90 7.68 9.90
N LEU A 158 -1.51 8.94 10.10
CA LEU A 158 -0.38 9.60 9.39
C LEU A 158 0.79 10.03 10.30
N PRO A 159 1.27 9.20 11.25
CA PRO A 159 2.36 9.57 12.14
C PRO A 159 3.71 9.56 11.42
N ILE A 160 4.49 10.62 11.57
CA ILE A 160 5.88 10.71 11.10
C ILE A 160 6.79 10.41 12.29
N ILE A 161 7.22 9.16 12.41
CA ILE A 161 7.89 8.61 13.59
C ILE A 161 9.41 8.72 13.43
N HIS A 162 10.03 9.40 14.39
CA HIS A 162 11.45 9.67 14.45
C HIS A 162 12.10 8.79 15.51
N THR A 163 13.17 8.12 15.11
CA THR A 163 14.00 7.31 16.00
C THR A 163 15.47 7.58 15.68
N LYS A 164 16.38 7.31 16.62
CA LYS A 164 17.83 7.38 16.38
C LYS A 164 18.47 6.05 16.74
N ASP A 165 19.50 5.68 16.01
CA ASP A 165 20.36 4.56 16.37
C ASP A 165 21.18 4.91 17.63
N PRO A 166 21.23 4.05 18.68
CA PRO A 166 21.91 4.36 19.92
C PRO A 166 23.44 4.30 19.84
N ASP A 167 24.00 3.79 18.75
CA ASP A 167 25.45 3.70 18.53
C ASP A 167 25.95 4.82 17.61
N THR A 168 25.22 5.07 16.52
CA THR A 168 25.65 6.01 15.47
C THR A 168 24.97 7.37 15.55
N GLY A 169 23.84 7.48 16.25
CA GLY A 169 23.01 8.68 16.27
C GLY A 169 22.27 8.97 14.95
N ILE A 170 22.38 8.07 13.96
CA ILE A 170 21.69 8.19 12.67
C ILE A 170 20.18 8.14 12.90
N ARG A 171 19.47 9.09 12.30
CA ARG A 171 18.01 9.18 12.36
C ARG A 171 17.37 8.22 11.37
N ASN A 172 16.21 7.70 11.73
CA ASN A 172 15.24 7.11 10.81
C ASN A 172 13.89 7.79 10.96
N VAL A 173 13.20 8.03 9.85
CA VAL A 173 11.83 8.56 9.80
C VAL A 173 10.92 7.55 9.11
N GLY A 174 9.95 7.01 9.84
CA GLY A 174 9.01 6.02 9.29
C GLY A 174 7.57 6.36 9.59
N MET A 175 6.64 5.69 8.91
CA MET A 175 5.21 5.78 9.18
C MET A 175 4.65 4.43 9.61
N TYR A 176 4.04 4.39 10.80
CA TYR A 176 3.45 3.20 11.40
C TYR A 176 2.23 3.60 12.21
N ARG A 177 1.08 2.94 12.03
CA ARG A 177 -0.12 3.27 12.81
C ARG A 177 0.12 3.15 14.32
N MET A 178 -0.59 3.96 15.10
CA MET A 178 -0.49 3.95 16.56
C MET A 178 -1.88 3.89 17.20
N GLN A 179 -2.22 2.77 17.84
CA GLN A 179 -3.47 2.63 18.60
C GLN A 179 -3.34 3.39 19.92
N VAL A 180 -4.34 4.21 20.26
CA VAL A 180 -4.39 4.91 21.54
C VAL A 180 -5.12 4.07 22.58
N PHE A 181 -4.48 3.85 23.73
CA PHE A 181 -5.03 3.06 24.84
C PHE A 181 -5.41 3.93 26.04
N THR A 182 -4.60 4.94 26.34
CA THR A 182 -4.84 5.91 27.42
C THR A 182 -4.50 7.31 26.93
N LYS A 183 -4.70 8.31 27.79
CA LYS A 183 -4.33 9.70 27.51
C LYS A 183 -2.84 9.90 27.17
N ASP A 184 -1.98 8.96 27.54
CA ASP A 184 -0.52 9.07 27.47
C ASP A 184 0.17 7.77 27.00
N MET A 185 -0.58 6.83 26.41
CA MET A 185 -0.02 5.57 25.92
C MET A 185 -0.61 5.16 24.57
N THR A 186 0.28 4.76 23.66
CA THR A 186 -0.10 4.11 22.40
C THR A 186 0.62 2.78 22.20
N GLY A 187 0.05 1.90 21.36
CA GLY A 187 0.79 0.80 20.74
C GLY A 187 1.65 1.30 19.59
N MET A 188 2.85 0.75 19.43
CA MET A 188 3.81 1.16 18.39
C MET A 188 4.00 0.04 17.35
N HIS A 189 3.31 0.14 16.21
CA HIS A 189 3.21 -0.94 15.22
C HIS A 189 4.43 -1.05 14.28
N TRP A 190 5.63 -1.31 14.80
CA TRP A 190 6.81 -1.50 13.95
C TRP A 190 6.82 -2.87 13.28
N HIS A 191 6.87 -2.89 11.95
CA HIS A 191 7.13 -4.13 11.22
C HIS A 191 8.57 -4.62 11.45
N LYS A 192 8.73 -5.93 11.63
CA LYS A 192 10.01 -6.57 12.03
C LYS A 192 11.20 -6.26 11.13
N HIS A 193 10.94 -5.94 9.86
CA HIS A 193 11.96 -5.70 8.83
C HIS A 193 12.35 -4.23 8.66
N LYS A 194 11.82 -3.33 9.49
CA LYS A 194 12.05 -1.88 9.35
C LYS A 194 13.20 -1.41 10.25
N VAL A 195 13.84 -0.30 9.87
CA VAL A 195 14.97 0.29 10.59
C VAL A 195 14.63 0.60 12.06
N SER A 196 13.42 1.08 12.36
CA SER A 196 12.99 1.32 13.75
C SER A 196 13.01 0.05 14.62
N ALA A 197 12.73 -1.12 14.05
CA ALA A 197 12.85 -2.39 14.76
C ALA A 197 14.32 -2.74 15.07
N ARG A 198 15.25 -2.42 14.16
CA ARG A 198 16.71 -2.54 14.40
C ARG A 198 17.15 -1.62 15.54
N HIS A 199 16.70 -0.36 15.54
CA HIS A 199 16.97 0.56 16.64
C HIS A 199 16.43 0.01 17.97
N TYR A 200 15.18 -0.48 17.99
CA TYR A 200 14.59 -1.11 19.18
C TYR A 200 15.44 -2.26 19.74
N GLN A 201 15.91 -3.18 18.89
CA GLN A 201 16.78 -4.26 19.33
C GLN A 201 18.12 -3.75 19.88
N ALA A 202 18.69 -2.68 19.30
CA ALA A 202 19.92 -2.08 19.80
C ALA A 202 19.73 -1.42 21.18
N TYR A 203 18.63 -0.70 21.39
CA TYR A 203 18.27 -0.16 22.72
C TYR A 203 18.02 -1.28 23.74
N LYS A 204 17.33 -2.35 23.32
CA LYS A 204 17.09 -3.54 24.15
C LYS A 204 18.38 -4.19 24.61
N ALA A 205 19.34 -4.40 23.70
CA ALA A 205 20.63 -4.98 24.01
C ALA A 205 21.44 -4.15 25.02
N LYS A 206 21.21 -2.83 25.06
CA LYS A 206 21.85 -1.91 26.00
C LYS A 206 21.06 -1.69 27.31
N GLY A 207 19.84 -2.22 27.42
CA GLY A 207 18.96 -1.97 28.57
C GLY A 207 18.55 -0.50 28.71
N LEU A 208 18.42 0.22 27.58
CA LEU A 208 18.09 1.64 27.55
C LEU A 208 16.66 1.86 27.04
N LYS A 209 15.98 2.88 27.58
CA LYS A 209 14.74 3.41 26.99
C LYS A 209 15.05 4.07 25.66
N MET A 210 14.23 3.77 24.66
CA MET A 210 14.36 4.29 23.31
C MET A 210 13.55 5.60 23.19
N PRO A 211 14.19 6.77 23.02
CA PRO A 211 13.49 8.00 22.73
C PRO A 211 12.78 7.89 21.38
N VAL A 212 11.54 8.39 21.30
CA VAL A 212 10.72 8.40 20.08
C VAL A 212 9.96 9.72 20.01
N ALA A 213 9.95 10.35 18.85
CA ALA A 213 9.11 11.53 18.59
C ALA A 213 8.21 11.28 17.38
N VAL A 214 6.97 11.75 17.44
CA VAL A 214 5.99 11.61 16.37
C VAL A 214 5.56 12.99 15.93
N ALA A 215 5.76 13.32 14.66
CA ALA A 215 5.26 14.55 14.07
C ALA A 215 3.99 14.29 13.26
N LEU A 216 3.08 15.26 13.26
CA LEU A 216 1.86 15.28 12.45
C LEU A 216 1.77 16.62 11.73
N GLY A 217 1.52 16.57 10.42
CA GLY A 217 1.24 17.73 9.58
C GLY A 217 2.52 18.38 9.04
N GLY A 218 2.48 19.70 8.85
CA GLY A 218 3.54 20.43 8.12
C GLY A 218 3.42 20.29 6.60
N ASP A 219 4.56 20.31 5.92
CA ASP A 219 4.62 20.10 4.46
C ASP A 219 4.19 18.66 4.13
N PRO A 220 3.22 18.42 3.22
CA PRO A 220 2.76 17.07 2.89
C PRO A 220 3.87 16.15 2.35
N VAL A 221 4.97 16.73 1.83
CA VAL A 221 6.17 15.96 1.45
C VAL A 221 6.77 15.19 2.63
N TYR A 222 6.62 15.66 3.87
CA TYR A 222 7.13 14.94 5.05
C TYR A 222 6.37 13.63 5.28
N THR A 223 5.04 13.67 5.15
CA THR A 223 4.18 12.49 5.22
C THR A 223 4.57 11.49 4.14
N TYR A 224 4.74 11.92 2.88
CA TYR A 224 5.21 11.05 1.81
C TYR A 224 6.61 10.49 2.06
N ALA A 225 7.58 11.33 2.43
CA ALA A 225 8.97 10.91 2.65
C ALA A 225 9.10 9.84 3.73
N ALA A 226 8.26 9.86 4.77
CA ALA A 226 8.21 8.84 5.82
C ALA A 226 7.71 7.46 5.34
N THR A 227 7.05 7.40 4.17
CA THR A 227 6.59 6.14 3.54
C THR A 227 7.57 5.60 2.50
N ALA A 228 8.49 6.44 2.03
CA ALA A 228 9.34 6.14 0.88
C ALA A 228 10.36 5.01 1.19
N PRO A 229 10.56 4.03 0.29
CA PRO A 229 11.48 2.91 0.49
C PRO A 229 12.94 3.29 0.26
N LEU A 230 13.49 4.17 1.11
CA LEU A 230 14.88 4.60 1.03
C LEU A 230 15.86 3.56 1.62
N PRO A 231 17.12 3.54 1.16
CA PRO A 231 18.17 2.78 1.81
C PRO A 231 18.43 3.26 3.25
N ASP A 232 18.79 2.35 4.16
CA ASP A 232 18.99 2.60 5.61
C ASP A 232 19.89 3.80 5.97
N ASN A 233 20.81 4.18 5.10
CA ASN A 233 21.76 5.27 5.33
C ASN A 233 21.36 6.60 4.66
N VAL A 234 20.19 6.65 4.01
CA VAL A 234 19.68 7.85 3.35
C VAL A 234 18.56 8.46 4.22
N ASP A 235 18.82 9.65 4.71
CA ASP A 235 17.89 10.43 5.54
C ASP A 235 16.65 10.86 4.73
N GLU A 236 15.46 10.55 5.23
CA GLU A 236 14.19 10.84 4.56
C GLU A 236 14.00 12.35 4.35
N TYR A 237 14.58 13.20 5.21
CA TYR A 237 14.52 14.64 5.02
C TYR A 237 15.45 15.17 3.92
N MET A 238 16.44 14.39 3.48
CA MET A 238 17.16 14.69 2.24
C MET A 238 16.25 14.50 1.03
N LEU A 239 15.47 13.40 0.99
CA LEU A 239 14.46 13.20 -0.06
C LEU A 239 13.41 14.30 -0.02
N ALA A 240 12.89 14.64 1.17
CA ALA A 240 11.93 15.73 1.31
C ALA A 240 12.50 17.06 0.80
N GLY A 241 13.75 17.38 1.16
CA GLY A 241 14.46 18.56 0.69
C GLY A 241 14.65 18.61 -0.83
N PHE A 242 14.98 17.46 -1.42
CA PHE A 242 15.10 17.27 -2.87
C PHE A 242 13.78 17.52 -3.59
N ILE A 243 12.68 16.90 -3.14
CA ILE A 243 11.37 17.03 -3.76
C ILE A 243 10.87 18.48 -3.69
N ARG A 244 10.89 19.07 -2.49
CA ARG A 244 10.37 20.43 -2.26
C ARG A 244 11.33 21.56 -2.69
N LYS A 245 12.51 21.21 -3.19
CA LYS A 245 13.58 22.14 -3.60
C LYS A 245 14.05 23.09 -2.50
N LYS A 246 13.88 22.71 -1.23
CA LYS A 246 14.18 23.53 -0.05
C LYS A 246 14.48 22.63 1.15
N ARG A 247 15.58 22.90 1.85
CA ARG A 247 15.93 22.16 3.08
C ARG A 247 14.80 22.09 4.09
N VAL A 248 14.78 21.00 4.85
CA VAL A 248 13.95 20.84 6.04
C VAL A 248 14.67 21.47 7.22
N GLU A 249 13.99 22.39 7.91
CA GLU A 249 14.50 23.00 9.14
C GLU A 249 14.01 22.17 10.33
N LEU A 250 14.94 21.55 11.03
CA LEU A 250 14.65 20.70 12.19
C LEU A 250 14.89 21.48 13.49
N VAL A 251 14.09 21.19 14.51
CA VAL A 251 14.25 21.69 15.88
C VAL A 251 14.27 20.52 16.85
N LYS A 252 15.01 20.68 17.94
CA LYS A 252 15.08 19.68 19.00
C LYS A 252 13.74 19.61 19.74
N CYS A 253 13.29 18.39 20.05
CA CYS A 253 12.20 18.11 20.98
C CYS A 253 12.47 18.78 22.34
N LEU A 254 11.41 19.05 23.11
CA LEU A 254 11.52 19.73 24.40
C LEU A 254 11.99 18.80 25.52
N THR A 255 11.62 17.52 25.47
CA THR A 255 11.86 16.53 26.53
C THR A 255 12.93 15.50 26.19
N GLN A 256 13.48 15.54 24.97
CA GLN A 256 14.43 14.54 24.45
C GLN A 256 15.34 15.08 23.34
N ASP A 257 16.35 14.29 22.95
CA ASP A 257 17.40 14.67 22.00
C ASP A 257 17.09 14.37 20.53
N ILE A 258 15.83 14.14 20.19
CA ILE A 258 15.36 13.91 18.82
C ILE A 258 15.00 15.26 18.17
N GLU A 259 15.36 15.44 16.89
CA GLU A 259 14.89 16.57 16.10
C GLU A 259 13.72 16.21 15.19
N VAL A 260 12.78 17.15 15.07
CA VAL A 260 11.57 17.07 14.22
C VAL A 260 11.47 18.34 13.36
N PRO A 261 10.73 18.34 12.23
CA PRO A 261 10.55 19.55 11.42
C PRO A 261 9.90 20.67 12.23
N ALA A 262 10.41 21.89 12.06
CA ALA A 262 10.01 23.05 12.86
C ALA A 262 8.60 23.56 12.53
N ASP A 263 8.06 23.20 11.37
CA ASP A 263 6.83 23.73 10.78
C ASP A 263 5.66 22.74 10.77
N VAL A 264 5.82 21.56 11.39
CA VAL A 264 4.74 20.58 11.63
C VAL A 264 3.67 21.14 12.57
N ASP A 265 2.50 20.51 12.55
CA ASP A 265 1.33 21.00 13.28
C ASP A 265 1.32 20.52 14.73
N ILE A 266 1.61 19.24 14.97
CA ILE A 266 1.63 18.60 16.29
C ILE A 266 2.87 17.71 16.40
N VAL A 267 3.49 17.67 17.59
CA VAL A 267 4.57 16.76 17.96
C VAL A 267 4.19 16.04 19.25
N ILE A 268 4.29 14.72 19.25
CA ILE A 268 4.10 13.84 20.40
C ILE A 268 5.47 13.28 20.77
N GLU A 269 5.96 13.64 21.95
CA GLU A 269 7.27 13.21 22.46
C GLU A 269 7.08 12.11 23.50
N GLY A 270 8.04 11.18 23.57
CA GLY A 270 7.95 10.07 24.50
C GLY A 270 9.09 9.08 24.38
N TYR A 271 8.85 7.86 24.88
CA TYR A 271 9.81 6.77 24.77
C TYR A 271 9.10 5.41 24.66
N VAL A 272 9.84 4.43 24.15
CA VAL A 272 9.52 3.01 24.25
C VAL A 272 10.51 2.38 25.22
N ASP A 273 10.04 1.56 26.16
CA ASP A 273 10.91 0.78 27.06
C ASP A 273 11.02 -0.67 26.57
N PRO A 274 12.16 -1.10 25.98
CA PRO A 274 12.30 -2.45 25.47
C PRO A 274 12.32 -3.55 26.55
N ALA A 275 12.40 -3.18 27.83
CA ALA A 275 12.31 -4.10 28.96
C ALA A 275 10.86 -4.33 29.42
N GLU A 276 9.92 -3.49 28.99
CA GLU A 276 8.51 -3.67 29.28
C GLU A 276 7.92 -4.77 28.38
N ASP A 277 6.91 -5.48 28.90
CA ASP A 277 6.11 -6.37 28.07
C ASP A 277 5.47 -5.57 26.93
N PRO A 278 5.08 -6.22 25.81
CA PRO A 278 4.27 -5.58 24.78
C PRO A 278 2.80 -5.45 25.20
N ILE A 279 2.04 -4.63 24.45
CA ILE A 279 0.59 -4.46 24.56
C ILE A 279 -0.12 -5.12 23.36
N TRP A 280 -1.32 -5.62 23.59
CA TRP A 280 -2.17 -6.24 22.57
C TRP A 280 -2.86 -5.16 21.74
N GLU A 281 -2.40 -4.95 20.50
CA GLU A 281 -2.90 -3.93 19.56
C GLU A 281 -3.76 -4.57 18.48
N GLY A 282 -4.73 -3.82 17.98
CA GLY A 282 -5.66 -4.25 16.94
C GLY A 282 -7.00 -4.77 17.49
N PRO A 283 -7.92 -5.21 16.61
CA PRO A 283 -7.76 -5.30 15.16
C PRO A 283 -7.68 -3.92 14.50
N PHE A 284 -7.29 -3.86 13.24
CA PHE A 284 -7.29 -2.62 12.47
C PHE A 284 -7.66 -2.91 11.01
N GLY A 285 -8.61 -2.17 10.45
CA GLY A 285 -8.91 -2.27 9.02
C GLY A 285 -7.77 -1.70 8.17
N ASP A 286 -7.14 -2.55 7.35
CA ASP A 286 -5.87 -2.28 6.69
C ASP A 286 -5.99 -2.05 5.18
N HIS A 287 -4.91 -1.59 4.56
CA HIS A 287 -4.82 -1.26 3.12
C HIS A 287 -5.07 -2.44 2.18
N THR A 288 -4.98 -3.68 2.68
CA THR A 288 -5.36 -4.89 1.93
C THR A 288 -6.87 -4.98 1.73
N GLY A 289 -7.66 -4.19 2.47
CA GLY A 289 -9.11 -4.26 2.54
C GLY A 289 -9.64 -5.31 3.53
N TYR A 290 -8.76 -5.88 4.35
CA TYR A 290 -9.08 -6.83 5.41
C TYR A 290 -8.71 -6.27 6.79
N TYR A 291 -9.29 -6.84 7.84
CA TYR A 291 -8.80 -6.58 9.18
C TYR A 291 -7.44 -7.22 9.40
N SER A 292 -6.46 -6.43 9.77
CA SER A 292 -5.25 -6.91 10.43
C SER A 292 -5.63 -7.34 11.83
N LEU A 293 -5.48 -8.64 12.10
CA LEU A 293 -5.84 -9.24 13.38
C LEU A 293 -4.87 -8.78 14.49
N PRO A 294 -5.31 -8.82 15.76
CA PRO A 294 -4.50 -8.33 16.87
C PRO A 294 -3.17 -9.07 17.06
N ASP A 295 -2.13 -8.36 17.49
CA ASP A 295 -0.83 -8.93 17.88
C ASP A 295 -0.15 -8.06 18.97
N TRP A 296 1.00 -8.52 19.47
CA TRP A 296 1.78 -7.87 20.52
C TRP A 296 2.76 -6.82 19.97
N TYR A 297 2.64 -5.58 20.41
CA TYR A 297 3.50 -4.47 20.01
C TYR A 297 4.08 -3.68 21.20
N PRO A 298 5.23 -2.99 21.05
CA PRO A 298 5.79 -2.17 22.12
C PRO A 298 4.84 -1.05 22.58
N ARG A 299 4.93 -0.69 23.85
CA ARG A 299 4.24 0.46 24.44
C ARG A 299 5.05 1.73 24.18
N PHE A 300 4.40 2.76 23.66
CA PHE A 300 4.94 4.11 23.57
C PHE A 300 4.29 4.98 24.63
N HIS A 301 5.13 5.45 25.56
CA HIS A 301 4.74 6.34 26.66
C HIS A 301 4.96 7.78 26.24
N VAL A 302 3.88 8.55 26.19
CA VAL A 302 3.91 9.97 25.84
C VAL A 302 4.31 10.78 27.07
N THR A 303 5.29 11.66 26.90
CA THR A 303 5.79 12.55 27.94
C THR A 303 5.41 14.01 27.72
N CYS A 304 5.15 14.41 26.47
CA CYS A 304 4.78 15.78 26.14
C CYS A 304 4.07 15.83 24.77
N ILE A 305 3.09 16.71 24.63
CA ILE A 305 2.53 17.07 23.32
C ILE A 305 2.78 18.56 23.09
N THR A 306 3.34 18.91 21.93
CA THR A 306 3.49 20.30 21.51
C THR A 306 2.77 20.52 20.19
N HIS A 307 2.25 21.72 19.99
CA HIS A 307 1.62 22.05 18.72
C HIS A 307 1.69 23.54 18.41
N ARG A 308 1.45 23.87 17.13
CA ARG A 308 1.23 25.26 16.70
C ARG A 308 -0.15 25.75 17.15
N LYS A 309 -0.37 27.06 17.30
CA LYS A 309 -1.66 27.62 17.77
C LYS A 309 -2.87 27.29 16.90
N ASN A 310 -2.68 27.20 15.58
CA ASN A 310 -3.74 26.96 14.59
C ASN A 310 -3.56 25.61 13.88
N ALA A 311 -3.14 24.60 14.65
CA ALA A 311 -2.81 23.26 14.16
C ALA A 311 -4.00 22.61 13.43
N ILE A 312 -3.69 21.87 12.38
CA ILE A 312 -4.63 20.98 11.69
C ILE A 312 -4.18 19.55 11.97
N TYR A 313 -5.11 18.66 12.35
CA TYR A 313 -4.82 17.25 12.54
C TYR A 313 -4.94 16.52 11.20
N PRO A 314 -3.83 16.01 10.62
CA PRO A 314 -3.91 15.18 9.43
C PRO A 314 -4.35 13.77 9.79
N ALA A 315 -5.26 13.21 8.99
CA ALA A 315 -5.69 11.84 9.11
C ALA A 315 -5.84 11.21 7.72
N THR A 316 -5.86 9.89 7.70
CA THR A 316 -6.25 9.09 6.54
C THR A 316 -7.06 7.87 6.98
N ILE A 317 -7.72 7.23 6.02
CA ILE A 317 -8.27 5.89 6.17
C ILE A 317 -7.61 4.96 5.15
N VAL A 318 -7.50 3.69 5.50
CA VAL A 318 -7.09 2.63 4.57
C VAL A 318 -8.17 1.56 4.56
N GLY A 319 -8.26 0.78 3.49
CA GLY A 319 -9.29 -0.21 3.34
C GLY A 319 -9.39 -0.81 1.95
N ILE A 320 -10.58 -1.32 1.61
CA ILE A 320 -10.83 -1.87 0.27
C ILE A 320 -10.46 -0.77 -0.75
N PRO A 321 -9.48 -1.03 -1.62
CA PRO A 321 -8.92 0.01 -2.47
C PRO A 321 -9.92 0.45 -3.56
N PRO A 322 -9.76 1.66 -4.13
CA PRO A 322 -8.74 2.65 -3.80
C PRO A 322 -9.07 3.48 -2.54
N GLN A 323 -8.01 3.88 -1.82
CA GLN A 323 -8.05 4.91 -0.78
C GLN A 323 -6.94 5.94 -1.04
N GLU A 324 -6.69 6.85 -0.09
CA GLU A 324 -5.64 7.87 -0.21
C GLU A 324 -4.23 7.27 -0.38
N ASP A 325 -3.96 6.17 0.33
CA ASP A 325 -2.73 5.37 0.22
C ASP A 325 -2.46 4.87 -1.20
N ALA A 326 -3.50 4.70 -2.03
CA ALA A 326 -3.32 4.25 -3.40
C ALA A 326 -2.50 5.21 -4.26
N TRP A 327 -2.67 6.51 -4.00
CA TRP A 327 -1.97 7.56 -4.72
C TRP A 327 -0.57 7.81 -4.16
N ILE A 328 -0.39 7.57 -2.86
CA ILE A 328 0.93 7.51 -2.22
C ILE A 328 1.74 6.34 -2.78
N GLY A 329 1.12 5.17 -2.93
CA GLY A 329 1.68 4.00 -3.59
C GLY A 329 2.07 4.28 -5.04
N LYS A 330 1.19 4.93 -5.80
CA LYS A 330 1.50 5.33 -7.19
C LYS A 330 2.68 6.31 -7.27
N ALA A 331 2.81 7.25 -6.33
CA ALA A 331 3.98 8.12 -6.27
C ALA A 331 5.27 7.33 -5.99
N THR A 332 5.22 6.39 -5.04
CA THR A 332 6.35 5.49 -4.76
C THR A 332 6.76 4.70 -6.00
N GLU A 333 5.80 4.10 -6.71
CA GLU A 333 6.03 3.37 -7.96
C GLU A 333 6.79 4.23 -9.00
N ARG A 334 6.26 5.42 -9.32
CA ARG A 334 6.86 6.31 -10.33
C ARG A 334 8.22 6.86 -9.93
N ILE A 335 8.43 7.14 -8.64
CA ILE A 335 9.67 7.75 -8.15
C ILE A 335 10.78 6.70 -8.04
N PHE A 336 10.47 5.48 -7.59
CA PHE A 336 11.48 4.47 -7.26
C PHE A 336 11.88 3.54 -8.40
N ILE A 337 11.19 3.60 -9.55
CA ILE A 337 11.65 2.92 -10.77
C ILE A 337 13.07 3.36 -11.16
N VAL A 338 13.39 4.65 -11.01
CA VAL A 338 14.68 5.22 -11.43
C VAL A 338 15.84 4.70 -10.58
N PRO A 339 15.79 4.75 -9.23
CA PRO A 339 16.76 4.07 -8.38
C PRO A 339 16.97 2.60 -8.73
N ILE A 340 15.88 1.81 -8.90
CA ILE A 340 15.97 0.39 -9.26
C ILE A 340 16.71 0.22 -10.59
N LYS A 341 16.32 1.00 -11.60
CA LYS A 341 16.94 0.98 -12.93
C LYS A 341 18.42 1.34 -12.91
N MET A 342 18.79 2.40 -12.19
CA MET A 342 20.16 2.90 -12.17
C MET A 342 21.13 2.06 -11.33
N THR A 343 20.62 1.34 -10.33
CA THR A 343 21.47 0.62 -9.36
C THR A 343 21.47 -0.90 -9.54
N LEU A 344 20.38 -1.49 -10.05
CA LEU A 344 20.20 -2.94 -10.09
C LEU A 344 19.83 -3.46 -11.48
N LEU A 345 18.87 -2.81 -12.15
CA LEU A 345 18.19 -3.35 -13.33
C LEU A 345 18.08 -2.33 -14.47
N PRO A 346 19.18 -1.99 -15.16
CA PRO A 346 19.18 -1.02 -16.26
C PRO A 346 18.24 -1.37 -17.42
N GLU A 347 17.90 -2.65 -17.57
CA GLU A 347 16.96 -3.18 -18.55
C GLU A 347 15.47 -2.83 -18.27
N VAL A 348 15.13 -2.42 -17.04
CA VAL A 348 13.74 -2.03 -16.70
C VAL A 348 13.39 -0.71 -17.38
N GLU A 349 12.35 -0.75 -18.21
CA GLU A 349 11.85 0.42 -18.92
C GLU A 349 10.68 1.09 -18.19
N ASP A 350 9.75 0.27 -17.68
CA ASP A 350 8.58 0.75 -16.95
C ASP A 350 8.13 -0.28 -15.88
N MET A 351 7.33 0.18 -14.92
CA MET A 351 6.74 -0.64 -13.87
C MET A 351 5.36 -0.11 -13.51
N ASP A 352 4.40 -1.01 -13.30
CA ASP A 352 3.06 -0.71 -12.81
C ASP A 352 2.70 -1.62 -11.63
N MET A 353 2.09 -1.02 -10.61
CA MET A 353 1.59 -1.68 -9.40
C MET A 353 0.07 -1.47 -9.33
N PRO A 354 -0.73 -2.37 -9.93
CA PRO A 354 -2.19 -2.23 -9.96
C PRO A 354 -2.79 -2.09 -8.56
N ILE A 355 -3.83 -1.28 -8.46
CA ILE A 355 -4.54 -0.99 -7.21
C ILE A 355 -5.24 -2.25 -6.68
N GLU A 356 -5.84 -3.03 -7.58
CA GLU A 356 -6.45 -4.34 -7.33
C GLU A 356 -5.39 -5.37 -6.88
N GLY A 357 -4.14 -5.11 -7.25
CA GLY A 357 -2.97 -5.83 -6.80
C GLY A 357 -2.51 -5.50 -5.39
N VAL A 358 -3.13 -4.53 -4.70
CA VAL A 358 -2.65 -3.95 -3.44
C VAL A 358 -1.16 -3.56 -3.54
N PHE A 359 -0.83 -2.88 -4.64
CA PHE A 359 0.51 -2.40 -4.98
C PHE A 359 1.56 -3.50 -5.10
N HIS A 360 2.37 -3.69 -4.06
CA HIS A 360 3.52 -4.58 -4.12
C HIS A 360 3.11 -6.06 -4.27
N ASN A 361 1.88 -6.43 -3.89
CA ASN A 361 1.38 -7.80 -4.01
C ASN A 361 1.30 -8.27 -5.49
N LEU A 362 0.94 -7.41 -6.43
CA LEU A 362 1.02 -7.69 -7.88
C LEU A 362 1.79 -6.57 -8.59
N THR A 363 2.90 -6.90 -9.24
CA THR A 363 3.71 -5.91 -9.96
C THR A 363 3.93 -6.37 -11.39
N ILE A 364 3.76 -5.44 -12.33
CA ILE A 364 4.04 -5.64 -13.75
C ILE A 364 5.32 -4.88 -14.08
N VAL A 365 6.30 -5.55 -14.67
CA VAL A 365 7.59 -4.96 -15.03
C VAL A 365 7.82 -5.12 -16.52
N LYS A 366 8.06 -4.00 -17.19
CA LYS A 366 8.44 -3.94 -18.59
C LYS A 366 9.95 -3.88 -18.72
N ILE A 367 10.53 -4.81 -19.47
CA ILE A 367 11.98 -4.88 -19.66
C ILE A 367 12.34 -4.84 -21.13
N ARG A 368 13.53 -4.33 -21.42
CA ARG A 368 14.19 -4.55 -22.71
C ARG A 368 14.91 -5.89 -22.68
N LYS A 369 14.35 -6.91 -23.33
CA LYS A 369 14.95 -8.25 -23.32
C LYS A 369 16.20 -8.29 -24.20
N GLN A 370 17.29 -8.90 -23.72
CA GLN A 370 18.59 -8.90 -24.42
C GLN A 370 19.21 -10.30 -24.56
N PHE A 371 18.73 -11.29 -23.80
CA PHE A 371 19.22 -12.66 -23.85
C PHE A 371 18.17 -13.63 -23.28
N PRO A 372 18.28 -14.94 -23.61
CA PRO A 372 17.46 -15.98 -22.98
C PRO A 372 17.67 -16.00 -21.46
N GLY A 373 16.59 -16.14 -20.69
CA GLY A 373 16.71 -16.15 -19.22
C GLY A 373 16.69 -14.76 -18.56
N HIS A 374 16.50 -13.68 -19.32
CA HIS A 374 16.59 -12.30 -18.79
C HIS A 374 15.49 -11.99 -17.77
N ALA A 375 14.27 -12.50 -17.99
CA ALA A 375 13.15 -12.32 -17.06
C ALA A 375 13.45 -12.97 -15.69
N GLN A 376 14.10 -14.14 -15.66
CA GLN A 376 14.48 -14.83 -14.43
C GLN A 376 15.55 -14.04 -13.66
N LYS A 377 16.51 -13.39 -14.35
CA LYS A 377 17.46 -12.46 -13.70
C LYS A 377 16.70 -11.31 -13.01
N VAL A 378 15.78 -10.66 -13.74
CA VAL A 378 14.98 -9.55 -13.23
C VAL A 378 14.13 -9.97 -12.04
N MET A 379 13.46 -11.14 -12.13
CA MET A 379 12.69 -11.73 -11.05
C MET A 379 13.51 -11.88 -9.76
N ASN A 380 14.68 -12.51 -9.83
CA ASN A 380 15.53 -12.72 -8.66
C ASN A 380 16.04 -11.41 -8.07
N ALA A 381 16.39 -10.43 -8.92
CA ALA A 381 16.83 -9.11 -8.47
C ALA A 381 15.70 -8.33 -7.77
N MET A 382 14.48 -8.31 -8.33
CA MET A 382 13.33 -7.62 -7.74
C MET A 382 12.96 -8.22 -6.39
N TRP A 383 12.90 -9.55 -6.26
CA TRP A 383 12.65 -10.21 -4.97
C TRP A 383 13.79 -10.06 -3.96
N GLY A 384 14.97 -9.61 -4.40
CA GLY A 384 16.09 -9.23 -3.53
C GLY A 384 16.17 -7.74 -3.18
N ALA A 385 15.35 -6.88 -3.79
CA ALA A 385 15.52 -5.43 -3.76
C ALA A 385 14.58 -4.73 -2.77
N GLY A 386 15.13 -4.20 -1.66
CA GLY A 386 14.41 -3.31 -0.75
C GLY A 386 13.03 -3.84 -0.34
N GLN A 387 11.96 -3.06 -0.53
CA GLN A 387 10.60 -3.48 -0.23
C GLN A 387 9.97 -4.42 -1.28
N MET A 388 10.55 -4.54 -2.48
CA MET A 388 10.10 -5.50 -3.49
C MET A 388 10.34 -6.96 -3.05
N MET A 389 11.09 -7.20 -1.98
CA MET A 389 11.15 -8.51 -1.34
C MET A 389 9.78 -9.02 -0.86
N PHE A 390 8.81 -8.13 -0.62
CA PHE A 390 7.44 -8.51 -0.24
C PHE A 390 6.55 -8.85 -1.43
N ASN A 391 6.99 -8.59 -2.66
CA ASN A 391 6.18 -8.86 -3.84
C ASN A 391 5.78 -10.34 -3.93
N LYS A 392 4.50 -10.57 -4.18
CA LYS A 392 3.87 -11.89 -4.18
C LYS A 392 3.76 -12.44 -5.59
N MET A 393 3.33 -11.60 -6.53
CA MET A 393 3.13 -11.93 -7.93
C MET A 393 3.85 -10.90 -8.79
N LEU A 394 4.72 -11.38 -9.67
CA LEU A 394 5.46 -10.57 -10.62
C LEU A 394 5.05 -10.98 -12.04
N ILE A 395 4.73 -10.03 -12.89
CA ILE A 395 4.52 -10.25 -14.32
C ILE A 395 5.60 -9.50 -15.06
N ILE A 396 6.41 -10.18 -15.87
CA ILE A 396 7.49 -9.57 -16.64
C ILE A 396 7.11 -9.62 -18.12
N VAL A 397 7.12 -8.46 -18.78
CA VAL A 397 6.82 -8.32 -20.22
C VAL A 397 7.96 -7.63 -20.95
N ASP A 398 8.03 -7.87 -22.26
CA ASP A 398 8.99 -7.22 -23.15
C ASP A 398 8.55 -5.80 -23.56
N GLU A 399 9.44 -5.09 -24.26
CA GLU A 399 9.34 -3.66 -24.59
C GLU A 399 8.16 -3.28 -25.51
N GLU A 400 7.45 -4.24 -26.12
CA GLU A 400 6.47 -3.95 -27.18
C GLU A 400 5.06 -3.62 -26.70
N VAL A 401 4.73 -3.90 -25.44
CA VAL A 401 3.37 -3.69 -24.90
C VAL A 401 3.31 -2.48 -23.97
N ASP A 402 2.21 -1.72 -24.02
CA ASP A 402 1.90 -0.72 -23.01
C ASP A 402 1.35 -1.42 -21.76
N ILE A 403 2.03 -1.27 -20.63
CA ILE A 403 1.64 -1.91 -19.36
C ILE A 403 0.49 -1.20 -18.65
N HIS A 404 0.07 -0.02 -19.12
CA HIS A 404 -1.07 0.73 -18.58
C HIS A 404 -2.39 0.45 -19.33
N ASP A 405 -2.34 -0.28 -20.45
CA ASP A 405 -3.52 -0.88 -21.10
C ASP A 405 -3.61 -2.37 -20.71
N TYR A 406 -4.33 -2.64 -19.61
CA TYR A 406 -4.43 -3.98 -19.05
C TYR A 406 -5.06 -5.01 -19.99
N GLU A 407 -5.94 -4.61 -20.91
CA GLU A 407 -6.54 -5.58 -21.83
C GLU A 407 -5.54 -6.01 -22.91
N THR A 408 -4.83 -5.06 -23.49
CA THR A 408 -3.77 -5.34 -24.47
C THR A 408 -2.58 -6.05 -23.81
N LEU A 409 -2.21 -5.65 -22.60
CA LEU A 409 -1.21 -6.33 -21.77
C LEU A 409 -1.59 -7.79 -21.52
N ALA A 410 -2.82 -8.07 -21.09
CA ALA A 410 -3.25 -9.43 -20.82
C ALA A 410 -3.22 -10.29 -22.10
N ARG A 411 -3.70 -9.76 -23.25
CA ARG A 411 -3.58 -10.46 -24.54
C ARG A 411 -2.12 -10.78 -24.88
N HIS A 412 -1.24 -9.79 -24.76
CA HIS A 412 0.20 -9.98 -25.01
C HIS A 412 0.78 -11.05 -24.09
N ALA A 413 0.53 -10.96 -22.79
CA ALA A 413 1.02 -11.92 -21.81
C ALA A 413 0.56 -13.34 -22.16
N PHE A 414 -0.75 -13.55 -22.32
CA PHE A 414 -1.28 -14.88 -22.62
C PHE A 414 -0.86 -15.42 -23.98
N ALA A 415 -0.52 -14.58 -24.97
CA ALA A 415 0.05 -15.04 -26.23
C ALA A 415 1.44 -15.68 -26.05
N HIS A 416 2.25 -15.14 -25.14
CA HIS A 416 3.65 -15.53 -24.95
C HIS A 416 3.89 -16.51 -23.79
N ILE A 417 2.86 -16.82 -23.00
CA ILE A 417 2.95 -17.78 -21.88
C ILE A 417 2.52 -19.19 -22.31
N ARG A 418 3.30 -20.18 -21.86
CA ARG A 418 2.89 -21.56 -21.58
C ARG A 418 3.00 -21.79 -20.06
N PRO A 419 1.89 -22.01 -19.34
CA PRO A 419 1.89 -22.06 -17.88
C PRO A 419 2.94 -23.01 -17.28
N GLU A 420 3.14 -24.18 -17.89
CA GLU A 420 4.09 -25.20 -17.41
C GLU A 420 5.58 -24.79 -17.51
N ARG A 421 5.90 -23.87 -18.43
CA ARG A 421 7.28 -23.45 -18.72
C ARG A 421 7.61 -22.07 -18.14
N ASP A 422 6.64 -21.16 -18.21
CA ASP A 422 6.87 -19.72 -18.08
C ASP A 422 6.41 -19.14 -16.74
N ILE A 423 5.86 -19.98 -15.86
CA ILE A 423 5.47 -19.58 -14.51
C ILE A 423 6.45 -20.18 -13.50
N TYR A 424 7.14 -19.31 -12.78
CA TYR A 424 8.15 -19.67 -11.79
C TYR A 424 7.60 -19.47 -10.38
N PHE A 425 7.73 -20.49 -9.54
CA PHE A 425 7.40 -20.40 -8.13
C PHE A 425 8.64 -20.29 -7.26
N SER A 426 8.55 -19.51 -6.20
CA SER A 426 9.58 -19.36 -5.18
C SER A 426 8.96 -19.25 -3.78
N GLN A 427 9.81 -19.01 -2.79
CA GLN A 427 9.41 -18.72 -1.42
C GLN A 427 10.33 -17.65 -0.85
N GLY A 428 9.81 -16.76 -0.02
CA GLY A 428 10.62 -15.75 0.62
C GLY A 428 9.86 -14.94 1.68
N PRO A 429 10.45 -13.83 2.13
CA PRO A 429 9.79 -12.87 3.00
C PRO A 429 8.49 -12.37 2.38
N MET A 430 7.47 -12.19 3.21
CA MET A 430 6.16 -11.63 2.82
C MET A 430 5.81 -10.50 3.79
N ASP A 431 4.90 -9.63 3.38
CA ASP A 431 4.35 -8.65 4.32
C ASP A 431 3.75 -9.39 5.53
N VAL A 432 3.96 -8.85 6.73
CA VAL A 432 3.37 -9.38 7.96
C VAL A 432 1.84 -9.31 7.92
N LEU A 433 1.30 -8.42 7.07
CA LEU A 433 -0.12 -8.23 6.83
C LEU A 433 -0.72 -9.22 5.81
N ASP A 434 0.10 -10.05 5.13
CA ASP A 434 -0.43 -11.08 4.23
C ASP A 434 -1.10 -12.21 5.04
N HIS A 435 -2.43 -12.22 5.03
CA HIS A 435 -3.23 -13.23 5.71
C HIS A 435 -3.26 -14.58 4.98
N ALA A 436 -2.97 -14.62 3.68
CA ALA A 436 -2.97 -15.87 2.92
C ALA A 436 -1.75 -16.75 3.24
N CYS A 437 -0.64 -16.18 3.74
CA CYS A 437 0.53 -16.96 4.14
C CYS A 437 0.18 -17.93 5.28
N SER A 438 0.55 -19.22 5.16
CA SER A 438 0.33 -20.18 6.26
C SER A 438 1.14 -19.84 7.53
N LYS A 439 2.22 -19.07 7.38
CA LYS A 439 3.10 -18.63 8.47
C LYS A 439 3.29 -17.11 8.37
N PRO A 440 3.28 -16.37 9.48
CA PRO A 440 3.49 -14.93 9.46
C PRO A 440 4.84 -14.53 8.82
N GLY A 441 4.82 -13.62 7.85
CA GLY A 441 6.00 -13.03 7.22
C GLY A 441 6.79 -13.92 6.26
N ILE A 442 6.30 -15.13 5.93
CA ILE A 442 6.94 -16.04 4.97
C ILE A 442 5.91 -16.80 4.15
N GLY A 443 6.05 -16.81 2.83
CA GLY A 443 5.05 -17.41 1.93
C GLY A 443 5.57 -17.64 0.52
N GLY A 444 4.72 -18.25 -0.31
CA GLY A 444 4.98 -18.48 -1.72
C GLY A 444 5.02 -17.20 -2.54
N LYS A 445 5.79 -17.24 -3.63
CA LYS A 445 5.86 -16.19 -4.65
C LYS A 445 5.70 -16.81 -6.03
N MET A 446 5.19 -16.03 -6.99
CA MET A 446 5.03 -16.42 -8.38
C MET A 446 5.54 -15.34 -9.32
N CYS A 447 6.27 -15.73 -10.36
CA CYS A 447 6.61 -14.87 -11.48
C CYS A 447 6.06 -15.46 -12.77
N ILE A 448 5.40 -14.64 -13.56
CA ILE A 448 4.91 -14.96 -14.89
C ILE A 448 5.86 -14.27 -15.88
N ASP A 449 6.70 -15.05 -16.56
CA ASP A 449 7.49 -14.55 -17.67
C ASP A 449 6.65 -14.48 -18.95
N ALA A 450 6.04 -13.33 -19.16
CA ALA A 450 5.25 -12.98 -20.34
C ALA A 450 6.09 -12.31 -21.45
N THR A 451 7.42 -12.37 -21.37
CA THR A 451 8.27 -11.89 -22.47
C THR A 451 8.19 -12.82 -23.68
N ARG A 452 8.42 -12.29 -24.87
CA ARG A 452 8.70 -13.09 -26.06
C ARG A 452 9.82 -14.09 -25.82
N LYS A 453 9.58 -15.33 -26.24
CA LYS A 453 10.51 -16.44 -26.06
C LYS A 453 11.46 -16.52 -27.23
N TRP A 454 12.74 -16.71 -26.94
CA TRP A 454 13.79 -16.92 -27.93
C TRP A 454 13.96 -18.42 -28.20
N GLU A 455 14.70 -18.79 -29.23
CA GLU A 455 14.87 -20.18 -29.66
C GLU A 455 15.36 -21.09 -28.52
N GLU A 456 16.25 -20.57 -27.67
CA GLU A 456 16.81 -21.28 -26.52
C GLU A 456 15.81 -21.50 -25.37
N GLU A 457 14.63 -20.88 -25.43
CA GLU A 457 13.57 -20.96 -24.41
C GLU A 457 12.35 -21.77 -24.89
N ILE A 458 12.40 -22.36 -26.08
CA ILE A 458 11.29 -23.10 -26.69
C ILE A 458 11.74 -24.51 -27.04
N ASP A 459 11.04 -25.51 -26.51
CA ASP A 459 11.30 -26.91 -26.87
C ASP A 459 10.58 -27.31 -28.18
N ILE A 460 9.31 -26.89 -28.38
CA ILE A 460 8.50 -27.07 -29.61
C ILE A 460 7.43 -25.94 -29.71
N GLU A 461 7.25 -25.31 -30.87
CA GLU A 461 6.15 -24.35 -31.10
C GLU A 461 4.81 -25.07 -31.36
N THR A 462 3.88 -24.98 -30.41
CA THR A 462 2.45 -25.23 -30.68
C THR A 462 1.70 -23.93 -30.58
N HIS A 463 1.12 -23.42 -31.66
CA HIS A 463 0.21 -22.26 -31.58
C HIS A 463 -1.19 -22.73 -31.18
N GLU A 464 -1.54 -22.58 -29.91
CA GLU A 464 -2.91 -22.79 -29.44
C GLU A 464 -3.69 -21.49 -29.57
N THR A 465 -4.78 -21.54 -30.32
CA THR A 465 -5.71 -20.41 -30.49
C THR A 465 -6.86 -20.54 -29.49
N CYS A 466 -7.26 -19.42 -28.86
CA CYS A 466 -8.40 -19.39 -27.96
C CYS A 466 -9.69 -19.62 -28.76
N GLN A 467 -10.51 -20.59 -28.34
CA GLN A 467 -11.78 -20.94 -28.98
C GLN A 467 -12.92 -20.89 -27.95
N PRO A 468 -13.52 -19.70 -27.70
CA PRO A 468 -14.54 -19.54 -26.66
C PRO A 468 -15.76 -20.43 -26.86
N ASP A 469 -16.18 -20.65 -28.11
CA ASP A 469 -17.37 -21.45 -28.47
C ASP A 469 -17.19 -22.96 -28.21
N ALA A 470 -15.97 -23.41 -27.91
CA ALA A 470 -15.70 -24.80 -27.53
C ALA A 470 -16.01 -25.08 -26.05
N LEU A 471 -16.34 -24.06 -25.24
CA LEU A 471 -16.74 -24.26 -23.85
C LEU A 471 -18.18 -24.77 -23.72
N PRO A 472 -18.45 -25.66 -22.74
CA PRO A 472 -19.82 -26.02 -22.42
C PRO A 472 -20.57 -24.81 -21.85
N GLU A 473 -21.89 -24.78 -22.06
CA GLU A 473 -22.76 -23.78 -21.44
C GLU A 473 -22.65 -23.84 -19.90
N LEU A 474 -22.72 -22.67 -19.26
CA LEU A 474 -22.63 -22.53 -17.80
C LEU A 474 -23.57 -23.50 -17.06
N HIS A 475 -24.80 -23.66 -17.55
CA HIS A 475 -25.78 -24.53 -16.92
C HIS A 475 -25.32 -26.00 -16.88
N GLN A 476 -24.63 -26.48 -17.93
CA GLN A 476 -24.11 -27.84 -17.98
C GLN A 476 -22.94 -28.02 -17.00
N LEU A 477 -22.09 -27.00 -16.87
CA LEU A 477 -21.00 -27.01 -15.89
C LEU A 477 -21.55 -27.02 -14.45
N GLN A 478 -22.55 -26.20 -14.15
CA GLN A 478 -23.22 -26.16 -12.84
C GLN A 478 -24.02 -27.42 -12.52
N GLN A 479 -24.63 -28.08 -13.52
CA GLN A 479 -25.26 -29.39 -13.32
C GLN A 479 -24.23 -30.44 -12.90
N ARG A 480 -23.03 -30.40 -13.48
CA ARG A 480 -21.93 -31.32 -13.16
C ARG A 480 -21.23 -30.97 -11.84
N PHE A 481 -21.13 -29.68 -11.53
CA PHE A 481 -20.47 -29.14 -10.33
C PHE A 481 -21.40 -28.13 -9.63
N PRO A 482 -22.37 -28.61 -8.84
CA PRO A 482 -23.37 -27.75 -8.18
C PRO A 482 -22.79 -26.70 -7.22
N GLU A 483 -21.53 -26.85 -6.82
CA GLU A 483 -20.81 -25.92 -5.95
C GLU A 483 -20.30 -24.65 -6.67
N ILE A 484 -20.24 -24.67 -8.00
CA ILE A 484 -19.95 -23.49 -8.81
C ILE A 484 -21.16 -22.56 -8.78
N ARG A 485 -20.97 -21.36 -8.23
CA ARG A 485 -22.02 -20.33 -8.17
C ARG A 485 -22.07 -19.47 -9.39
N ASP A 486 -20.91 -19.10 -9.93
CA ASP A 486 -20.83 -18.26 -11.12
C ASP A 486 -19.52 -18.52 -11.87
N VAL A 487 -19.50 -18.18 -13.16
CA VAL A 487 -18.34 -18.28 -14.03
C VAL A 487 -18.28 -17.06 -14.94
N ASN A 488 -17.10 -16.46 -15.05
CA ASN A 488 -16.83 -15.41 -16.02
C ASN A 488 -15.92 -15.95 -17.13
N VAL A 489 -16.46 -15.98 -18.35
CA VAL A 489 -15.76 -16.35 -19.59
C VAL A 489 -15.54 -15.15 -20.53
N SER A 490 -15.90 -13.93 -20.08
CA SER A 490 -15.85 -12.71 -20.91
C SER A 490 -14.44 -12.41 -21.44
N LEU A 491 -13.40 -12.79 -20.69
CA LEU A 491 -12.00 -12.63 -21.09
C LEU A 491 -11.65 -13.47 -22.33
N LEU A 492 -12.25 -14.65 -22.51
CA LEU A 492 -12.01 -15.50 -23.68
C LEU A 492 -12.48 -14.83 -24.96
N HIS A 493 -13.64 -14.16 -24.92
CA HIS A 493 -14.16 -13.38 -26.05
C HIS A 493 -13.26 -12.18 -26.40
N ARG A 494 -12.41 -11.74 -25.48
CA ARG A 494 -11.39 -10.70 -25.68
C ARG A 494 -10.02 -11.28 -26.04
N GLN A 495 -9.94 -12.57 -26.36
CA GLN A 495 -8.72 -13.32 -26.66
C GLN A 495 -7.74 -13.37 -25.48
N ILE A 496 -8.27 -13.40 -24.26
CA ILE A 496 -7.50 -13.58 -23.02
C ILE A 496 -7.90 -14.96 -22.45
N PRO A 497 -7.09 -16.02 -22.67
CA PRO A 497 -7.24 -17.41 -22.18
C PRO A 497 -7.37 -17.64 -20.67
N CYS A 498 -8.20 -16.86 -19.98
CA CYS A 498 -8.42 -16.91 -18.54
C CYS A 498 -9.91 -17.04 -18.22
N VAL A 499 -10.25 -17.93 -17.30
CA VAL A 499 -11.62 -18.12 -16.80
C VAL A 499 -11.63 -17.86 -15.30
N LEU A 500 -12.65 -17.17 -14.80
CA LEU A 500 -12.87 -17.00 -13.36
C LEU A 500 -14.05 -17.85 -12.90
N ILE A 501 -13.92 -18.52 -11.77
CA ILE A 501 -14.96 -19.39 -11.20
C ILE A 501 -15.21 -19.00 -9.74
N ALA A 502 -16.44 -18.62 -9.41
CA ALA A 502 -16.89 -18.44 -8.04
C ALA A 502 -17.39 -19.79 -7.48
N ILE A 503 -16.81 -20.27 -6.39
CA ILE A 503 -17.08 -21.62 -5.87
C ILE A 503 -17.24 -21.66 -4.35
N ARG A 504 -18.21 -22.45 -3.87
CA ARG A 504 -18.38 -22.75 -2.45
C ARG A 504 -17.67 -24.06 -2.12
N LYS A 505 -16.58 -24.00 -1.36
CA LYS A 505 -15.91 -25.22 -0.90
C LYS A 505 -16.79 -25.98 0.10
N ASN A 506 -16.75 -27.31 0.04
CA ASN A 506 -17.53 -28.20 0.91
C ASN A 506 -16.77 -29.47 1.33
N ARG A 507 -15.50 -29.61 0.93
CA ARG A 507 -14.66 -30.77 1.22
C ARG A 507 -13.19 -30.43 1.08
N LYS A 508 -12.35 -31.26 1.68
CA LYS A 508 -10.88 -31.15 1.59
C LYS A 508 -10.40 -31.42 0.16
N GLY A 509 -9.47 -30.61 -0.33
CA GLY A 509 -8.90 -30.78 -1.68
C GLY A 509 -9.83 -30.42 -2.84
N HIS A 510 -10.97 -29.79 -2.55
CA HIS A 510 -12.02 -29.53 -3.54
C HIS A 510 -11.53 -28.78 -4.79
N ILE A 511 -10.74 -27.71 -4.62
CA ILE A 511 -10.27 -26.91 -5.76
C ILE A 511 -9.30 -27.72 -6.65
N ALA A 512 -8.46 -28.56 -6.06
CA ALA A 512 -7.57 -29.43 -6.82
C ALA A 512 -8.35 -30.43 -7.69
N GLU A 513 -9.36 -31.10 -7.11
CA GLU A 513 -10.23 -32.04 -7.81
C GLU A 513 -11.02 -31.36 -8.94
N LEU A 514 -11.64 -30.21 -8.62
CA LEU A 514 -12.40 -29.45 -9.59
C LEU A 514 -11.51 -28.96 -10.72
N HIS A 515 -10.32 -28.44 -10.41
CA HIS A 515 -9.39 -27.96 -11.41
C HIS A 515 -8.94 -29.07 -12.35
N ALA A 516 -8.62 -30.26 -11.84
CA ALA A 516 -8.29 -31.40 -12.69
C ALA A 516 -9.43 -31.72 -13.68
N ALA A 517 -10.68 -31.63 -13.25
CA ALA A 517 -11.84 -31.88 -14.11
C ALA A 517 -12.12 -30.73 -15.09
N CYS A 518 -12.13 -29.48 -14.62
CA CYS A 518 -12.36 -28.29 -15.45
C CYS A 518 -11.25 -28.11 -16.49
N ALA A 519 -9.99 -28.37 -16.15
CA ALA A 519 -8.89 -28.24 -17.08
C ALA A 519 -9.05 -29.17 -18.30
N GLN A 520 -9.52 -30.41 -18.11
CA GLN A 520 -9.81 -31.33 -19.21
C GLN A 520 -10.93 -30.84 -20.11
N ILE A 521 -11.95 -30.19 -19.53
CA ILE A 521 -13.07 -29.61 -20.29
C ILE A 521 -12.58 -28.38 -21.09
N PHE A 522 -11.77 -27.53 -20.46
CA PHE A 522 -11.40 -26.23 -20.99
C PHE A 522 -10.17 -26.27 -21.91
N ALA A 523 -9.41 -27.36 -21.91
CA ALA A 523 -8.26 -27.56 -22.80
C ALA A 523 -8.63 -27.38 -24.27
N GLN A 524 -9.82 -27.84 -24.68
CA GLN A 524 -10.30 -27.70 -26.06
C GLN A 524 -10.58 -26.24 -26.47
N ALA A 525 -10.85 -25.37 -25.49
CA ALA A 525 -11.08 -23.95 -25.72
C ALA A 525 -9.80 -23.10 -25.69
N GLY A 526 -8.63 -23.74 -25.50
CA GLY A 526 -7.34 -23.05 -25.41
C GLY A 526 -7.19 -22.18 -24.17
N VAL A 527 -7.94 -22.48 -23.09
CA VAL A 527 -7.79 -21.81 -21.79
C VAL A 527 -6.42 -22.14 -21.22
N LYS A 528 -5.74 -21.15 -20.64
CA LYS A 528 -4.42 -21.33 -20.03
C LYS A 528 -4.43 -21.12 -18.52
N MET A 529 -5.40 -20.37 -18.01
CA MET A 529 -5.50 -20.05 -16.59
C MET A 529 -6.95 -20.11 -16.09
N ILE A 530 -7.14 -20.66 -14.90
CA ILE A 530 -8.42 -20.63 -14.17
C ILE A 530 -8.17 -19.98 -12.81
N LEU A 531 -8.90 -18.90 -12.51
CA LEU A 531 -8.85 -18.24 -11.22
C LEU A 531 -10.09 -18.62 -10.40
N TYR A 532 -9.89 -19.20 -9.23
CA TYR A 532 -10.99 -19.54 -8.33
C TYR A 532 -11.17 -18.44 -7.29
N ALA A 533 -12.38 -17.92 -7.18
CA ALA A 533 -12.79 -16.97 -6.16
C ALA A 533 -13.79 -17.61 -5.20
N GLU A 534 -13.88 -17.06 -3.99
CA GLU A 534 -14.91 -17.46 -3.02
C GLU A 534 -16.31 -17.23 -3.61
N HIS A 535 -17.26 -18.11 -3.30
CA HIS A 535 -18.61 -18.06 -3.89
C HIS A 535 -19.40 -16.77 -3.69
N THR A 536 -19.01 -15.94 -2.71
CA THR A 536 -19.62 -14.64 -2.43
C THR A 536 -19.06 -13.53 -3.32
N VAL A 537 -17.96 -13.79 -4.04
CA VAL A 537 -17.31 -12.82 -4.92
C VAL A 537 -18.03 -12.80 -6.27
N ASP A 538 -18.42 -11.61 -6.68
CA ASP A 538 -18.92 -11.36 -8.03
C ASP A 538 -17.76 -11.43 -9.03
N VAL A 539 -17.64 -12.55 -9.74
CA VAL A 539 -16.59 -12.78 -10.74
C VAL A 539 -16.84 -12.02 -12.04
N GLN A 540 -18.00 -11.38 -12.23
CA GLN A 540 -18.26 -10.49 -13.36
C GLN A 540 -17.58 -9.14 -13.19
N ASP A 541 -17.38 -8.68 -11.95
CA ASP A 541 -16.49 -7.56 -11.65
C ASP A 541 -15.04 -8.04 -11.52
N LEU A 542 -14.30 -7.88 -12.61
CA LEU A 542 -12.90 -8.28 -12.70
C LEU A 542 -11.99 -7.57 -11.70
N ALA A 543 -12.28 -6.31 -11.34
CA ALA A 543 -11.45 -5.57 -10.41
C ALA A 543 -11.60 -6.12 -8.98
N VAL A 544 -12.84 -6.37 -8.55
CA VAL A 544 -13.12 -7.01 -7.26
C VAL A 544 -12.60 -8.44 -7.23
N ALA A 545 -12.80 -9.22 -8.29
CA ALA A 545 -12.30 -10.58 -8.36
C ALA A 545 -10.77 -10.61 -8.27
N LEU A 546 -10.07 -9.76 -9.03
CA LEU A 546 -8.62 -9.66 -8.99
C LEU A 546 -8.12 -9.24 -7.60
N TRP A 547 -8.75 -8.26 -6.97
CA TRP A 547 -8.42 -7.86 -5.59
C TRP A 547 -8.60 -9.00 -4.60
N ARG A 548 -9.72 -9.72 -4.66
CA ARG A 548 -9.98 -10.85 -3.77
C ARG A 548 -8.96 -11.97 -3.96
N ILE A 549 -8.70 -12.35 -5.21
CA ILE A 549 -7.77 -13.42 -5.56
C ILE A 549 -6.34 -13.03 -5.16
N SER A 550 -5.87 -11.83 -5.50
CA SER A 550 -4.50 -11.39 -5.22
C SER A 550 -4.16 -11.41 -3.72
N ASN A 551 -5.11 -11.00 -2.88
CA ASN A 551 -4.96 -10.99 -1.43
C ASN A 551 -5.02 -12.41 -0.84
N ASN A 552 -5.96 -13.24 -1.29
CA ASN A 552 -6.15 -14.59 -0.75
C ASN A 552 -5.13 -15.62 -1.28
N LEU A 553 -4.17 -15.13 -2.10
CA LEU A 553 -3.09 -15.80 -2.84
C LEU A 553 -2.31 -16.94 -2.14
N ASP A 554 -1.12 -16.76 -1.55
CA ASP A 554 -0.04 -17.78 -1.51
C ASP A 554 0.14 -18.64 -2.79
N PRO A 555 0.79 -18.05 -3.83
CA PRO A 555 0.92 -18.69 -5.14
C PRO A 555 1.59 -20.06 -5.15
N ARG A 556 2.45 -20.37 -4.17
CA ARG A 556 3.13 -21.68 -4.13
C ARG A 556 2.23 -22.76 -3.57
N ARG A 557 1.44 -22.46 -2.53
CA ARG A 557 0.51 -23.42 -1.92
C ARG A 557 -0.71 -23.66 -2.81
N ASP A 558 -1.21 -22.60 -3.43
CA ASP A 558 -2.57 -22.53 -3.97
C ASP A 558 -2.61 -22.58 -5.50
N HIS A 559 -1.61 -23.22 -6.11
CA HIS A 559 -1.60 -23.49 -7.55
C HIS A 559 -1.85 -24.97 -7.84
N TYR A 560 -2.49 -25.21 -8.99
CA TYR A 560 -2.73 -26.54 -9.53
C TYR A 560 -2.38 -26.53 -11.02
N MET A 561 -1.81 -27.61 -11.53
CA MET A 561 -1.51 -27.77 -12.96
C MET A 561 -2.20 -29.02 -13.48
N ALA A 562 -2.98 -28.88 -14.55
CA ALA A 562 -3.60 -30.00 -15.24
C ALA A 562 -3.84 -29.64 -16.71
N ALA A 563 -3.54 -30.56 -17.62
CA ALA A 563 -3.75 -30.38 -19.07
C ALA A 563 -3.14 -29.07 -19.63
N GLY A 564 -1.97 -28.64 -19.14
CA GLY A 564 -1.34 -27.38 -19.56
C GLY A 564 -1.99 -26.10 -19.02
N ILE A 565 -3.03 -26.23 -18.19
CA ILE A 565 -3.78 -25.11 -17.59
C ILE A 565 -3.38 -24.97 -16.13
N ILE A 566 -3.04 -23.74 -15.72
CA ILE A 566 -2.81 -23.42 -14.32
C ILE A 566 -4.11 -22.98 -13.64
N GLY A 567 -4.39 -23.52 -12.46
CA GLY A 567 -5.44 -23.09 -11.55
C GLY A 567 -4.84 -22.33 -10.37
N LEU A 568 -5.42 -21.19 -10.00
CA LEU A 568 -5.03 -20.42 -8.82
C LEU A 568 -6.21 -20.29 -7.85
N ASP A 569 -6.04 -20.76 -6.62
CA ASP A 569 -7.09 -20.78 -5.61
C ASP A 569 -7.08 -19.52 -4.72
N GLY A 570 -7.90 -18.53 -5.08
CA GLY A 570 -8.17 -17.32 -4.29
C GLY A 570 -9.35 -17.43 -3.31
N THR A 571 -9.85 -18.64 -3.01
CA THR A 571 -10.88 -18.85 -1.98
C THR A 571 -10.30 -18.69 -0.56
N ILE A 572 -11.17 -18.50 0.43
CA ILE A 572 -10.76 -18.40 1.84
C ILE A 572 -10.15 -19.72 2.29
N LYS A 573 -9.04 -19.69 3.05
CA LYS A 573 -8.46 -20.93 3.61
C LYS A 573 -8.99 -21.19 5.02
N THR A 574 -9.41 -22.43 5.23
CA THR A 574 -10.03 -22.91 6.45
C THR A 574 -9.24 -24.05 7.05
N ARG A 575 -9.42 -24.28 8.36
CA ARG A 575 -8.82 -25.44 9.03
C ARG A 575 -9.38 -26.75 8.50
N GLU A 576 -10.69 -26.79 8.22
CA GLU A 576 -11.40 -28.00 7.82
C GLU A 576 -11.03 -28.46 6.41
N PHE A 577 -11.07 -27.56 5.42
CA PHE A 577 -10.88 -27.94 4.02
C PHE A 577 -9.44 -27.79 3.53
N ASP A 578 -8.65 -26.91 4.15
CA ASP A 578 -7.31 -26.54 3.66
C ASP A 578 -6.20 -26.87 4.66
N GLY A 579 -6.54 -27.25 5.90
CA GLY A 579 -5.56 -27.45 6.98
C GLY A 579 -4.89 -26.15 7.43
N PHE A 580 -5.49 -25.00 7.12
CA PHE A 580 -4.98 -23.67 7.47
C PHE A 580 -5.14 -23.40 8.97
N GLN A 581 -4.08 -22.97 9.64
CA GLN A 581 -4.04 -22.88 11.11
C GLN A 581 -4.22 -21.47 11.66
N ARG A 582 -3.97 -20.43 10.86
CA ARG A 582 -4.17 -19.04 11.28
C ARG A 582 -5.64 -18.69 11.17
N ASP A 583 -6.08 -17.74 11.97
CA ASP A 583 -7.37 -17.11 11.79
C ASP A 583 -7.40 -16.34 10.46
N TRP A 584 -8.53 -16.41 9.77
CA TRP A 584 -8.74 -15.70 8.51
C TRP A 584 -9.50 -14.40 8.80
N PRO A 585 -9.06 -13.23 8.29
CA PRO A 585 -9.75 -11.97 8.56
C PRO A 585 -10.96 -11.77 7.66
N ASN A 586 -11.97 -11.05 8.16
CA ASN A 586 -13.02 -10.48 7.33
C ASN A 586 -12.50 -9.25 6.56
N ILE A 587 -13.14 -8.98 5.43
CA ILE A 587 -13.00 -7.70 4.73
C ILE A 587 -13.59 -6.57 5.59
N ILE A 588 -13.15 -5.35 5.35
CA ILE A 588 -13.63 -4.20 6.11
C ILE A 588 -14.77 -3.48 5.41
N VAL A 589 -15.85 -3.28 6.16
CA VAL A 589 -17.04 -2.54 5.74
C VAL A 589 -17.60 -1.76 6.91
N SER A 590 -18.25 -0.64 6.62
CA SER A 590 -19.01 0.15 7.59
C SER A 590 -20.28 -0.59 8.03
N ASP A 591 -20.69 -0.38 9.28
CA ASP A 591 -21.94 -0.91 9.81
C ASP A 591 -23.16 -0.09 9.32
N LEU A 592 -24.36 -0.68 9.38
CA LEU A 592 -25.57 -0.01 8.87
C LEU A 592 -25.94 1.24 9.65
N GLN A 593 -25.66 1.27 10.96
CA GLN A 593 -26.00 2.41 11.80
C GLN A 593 -25.17 3.62 11.39
N THR A 594 -23.87 3.44 11.17
CA THR A 594 -22.95 4.45 10.67
C THR A 594 -23.38 4.93 9.27
N ILE A 595 -23.69 4.00 8.36
CA ILE A 595 -24.16 4.34 7.00
C ILE A 595 -25.43 5.20 7.06
N GLN A 596 -26.43 4.80 7.84
CA GLN A 596 -27.69 5.53 8.00
C GLN A 596 -27.49 6.91 8.64
N ALA A 597 -26.59 7.01 9.62
CA ALA A 597 -26.26 8.28 10.28
C ALA A 597 -25.61 9.27 9.29
N VAL A 598 -24.71 8.80 8.42
CA VAL A 598 -24.10 9.61 7.36
C VAL A 598 -25.12 9.97 6.28
N ASP A 599 -25.96 9.02 5.85
CA ASP A 599 -27.03 9.27 4.86
C ASP A 599 -27.97 10.38 5.32
N ALA A 600 -28.42 10.31 6.58
CA ALA A 600 -29.34 11.27 7.17
C ALA A 600 -28.79 12.70 7.23
N LYS A 601 -27.46 12.87 7.29
CA LYS A 601 -26.82 14.20 7.35
C LYS A 601 -26.16 14.64 6.04
N TRP A 602 -26.16 13.82 4.99
CA TRP A 602 -25.38 14.06 3.76
C TRP A 602 -25.60 15.45 3.15
N GLU A 603 -26.86 15.88 3.03
CA GLU A 603 -27.20 17.21 2.49
C GLU A 603 -26.58 18.34 3.32
N SER A 604 -26.60 18.21 4.65
CA SER A 604 -26.02 19.20 5.55
C SER A 604 -24.48 19.25 5.51
N LEU A 605 -23.80 18.24 4.96
CA LEU A 605 -22.35 18.24 4.81
C LEU A 605 -21.88 19.23 3.73
N GLY A 606 -22.72 19.54 2.74
CA GLY A 606 -22.37 20.46 1.64
C GLY A 606 -21.28 19.95 0.70
N ILE A 607 -21.11 18.63 0.58
CA ILE A 607 -20.02 17.99 -0.17
C ILE A 607 -20.38 17.51 -1.58
N GLY A 608 -21.61 17.77 -2.04
CA GLY A 608 -22.08 17.45 -3.39
C GLY A 608 -23.29 16.51 -3.41
N PRO A 609 -23.59 15.87 -4.56
CA PRO A 609 -24.72 14.94 -4.69
C PRO A 609 -24.57 13.74 -3.75
N PHE A 610 -25.68 13.08 -3.44
CA PHE A 610 -25.66 11.86 -2.64
C PHE A 610 -24.82 10.76 -3.29
N ILE A 611 -23.92 10.16 -2.50
CA ILE A 611 -23.10 9.02 -2.90
C ILE A 611 -23.49 7.86 -1.98
N PRO A 612 -23.91 6.70 -2.49
CA PRO A 612 -24.20 5.54 -1.65
C PRO A 612 -22.92 4.97 -1.02
N SER A 613 -23.04 4.33 0.14
CA SER A 613 -21.90 3.68 0.80
C SER A 613 -21.32 2.53 -0.05
N PRO A 614 -20.02 2.53 -0.36
CA PRO A 614 -19.33 1.42 -1.02
C PRO A 614 -19.44 0.11 -0.25
N SER A 615 -19.52 0.20 1.08
CA SER A 615 -19.63 -0.94 2.00
C SER A 615 -20.85 -1.83 1.71
N LEU A 616 -21.95 -1.26 1.19
CA LEU A 616 -23.18 -2.01 0.90
C LEU A 616 -22.95 -3.13 -0.12
N ARG A 617 -22.04 -2.92 -1.07
CA ARG A 617 -21.71 -3.88 -2.12
C ARG A 617 -21.04 -5.16 -1.58
N PHE A 618 -20.35 -5.06 -0.45
CA PHE A 618 -19.50 -6.12 0.07
C PHE A 618 -20.09 -6.87 1.27
N ARG A 619 -21.26 -6.44 1.76
CA ARG A 619 -21.89 -7.02 2.96
C ARG A 619 -22.10 -8.52 2.88
N ASP A 620 -22.56 -9.01 1.72
CA ASP A 620 -22.84 -10.43 1.50
C ASP A 620 -21.57 -11.29 1.38
N GLN A 621 -20.39 -10.67 1.47
CA GLN A 621 -19.09 -11.34 1.47
C GLN A 621 -18.46 -11.45 2.86
N LEU A 622 -19.15 -10.97 3.91
CA LEU A 622 -18.71 -11.13 5.30
C LEU A 622 -19.09 -12.50 5.85
N TYR A 623 -18.22 -13.05 6.69
CA TYR A 623 -18.49 -14.25 7.47
C TYR A 623 -18.61 -13.91 8.95
N GLY A 624 -19.84 -13.60 9.37
CA GLY A 624 -20.14 -13.07 10.69
C GLY A 624 -19.95 -11.56 10.79
N GLU A 625 -19.96 -11.04 12.02
CA GLU A 625 -19.85 -9.60 12.29
C GLU A 625 -18.50 -9.21 12.92
N GLU A 626 -17.60 -10.17 13.19
CA GLU A 626 -16.33 -9.93 13.86
C GLU A 626 -15.17 -9.71 12.87
N ALA A 627 -14.03 -9.22 13.37
CA ALA A 627 -12.82 -9.04 12.55
C ALA A 627 -12.29 -10.37 11.99
N VAL A 628 -12.49 -11.48 12.72
CA VAL A 628 -12.19 -12.84 12.26
C VAL A 628 -13.38 -13.40 11.49
N ALA A 629 -13.10 -13.94 10.30
CA ALA A 629 -14.07 -14.64 9.49
C ALA A 629 -14.34 -16.05 10.06
N HIS A 630 -15.62 -16.38 10.23
CA HIS A 630 -16.06 -17.72 10.60
C HIS A 630 -16.84 -18.36 9.44
N PRO A 631 -16.16 -18.84 8.39
CA PRO A 631 -16.82 -19.53 7.28
C PRO A 631 -17.47 -20.82 7.77
N SER A 632 -18.80 -20.89 7.61
CA SER A 632 -19.66 -22.02 7.97
C SER A 632 -19.62 -23.16 6.97
#